data_AF-A0A929VCV8-F1
#
_entry.id   AF-A0A929VCV8-F1
#
_cell.length_a   1.000
_cell.length_b   1.000
_cell.length_c   1.000
_cell.angle_alpha   90.00
_cell.angle_beta   90.00
_cell.angle_gamma   90.00
#
_symmetry.space_group_name_H-M   'P 1'
#
loop_
_entity.id
_entity.type
_entity.pdbx_description
1 polymer ?
#
loop_
_entity_poly.entity_id
_entity_poly.type
_entity_poly.pdbx_seq_one_letter_code
_entity_poly.pdbx_strand_id
1 'polypeptide(L)' 'PAYAGGDPMLSMLEWFCEQMMEAEVPIKLNADKSERSDGRSSYRYGYCPIRLDIRLGTIYLMDPKVR' A
#
# COMPACT_ATOMS: atom_id res chain seq x y z
N PRO A 1 -12.05 13.84 4.41
CA PRO A 1 -12.04 13.95 2.94
C PRO A 1 -13.38 13.45 2.36
N ALA A 2 -13.99 14.22 1.46
CA ALA A 2 -15.35 14.01 0.97
C ALA A 2 -15.53 12.63 0.31
N TYR A 3 -16.58 11.91 0.70
CA TYR A 3 -17.06 10.69 0.07
C TYR A 3 -17.71 11.03 -1.28
N ALA A 4 -16.90 11.41 -2.28
CA ALA A 4 -17.42 11.79 -3.59
C ALA A 4 -17.97 10.55 -4.31
N GLY A 5 -19.27 10.26 -4.13
CA GLY A 5 -20.13 9.50 -5.06
C GLY A 5 -19.74 8.07 -5.45
N GLY A 6 -18.78 7.43 -4.78
CA GLY A 6 -18.35 6.06 -5.03
C GLY A 6 -18.94 5.05 -4.05
N ASP A 7 -19.05 3.80 -4.49
CA ASP A 7 -19.55 2.68 -3.68
C ASP A 7 -18.75 2.58 -2.36
N PRO A 8 -19.40 2.65 -1.18
CA PRO A 8 -18.71 2.73 0.10
C PRO A 8 -17.85 1.48 0.40
N MET A 9 -18.26 0.33 -0.14
CA MET A 9 -17.48 -0.91 -0.03
C MET A 9 -16.19 -0.85 -0.84
N LEU A 10 -16.20 -0.20 -2.02
CA LEU A 10 -15.02 -0.08 -2.86
C LEU A 10 -13.99 0.82 -2.20
N SER A 11 -14.41 1.95 -1.65
CA SER A 11 -13.54 2.87 -0.91
C SER A 11 -12.94 2.24 0.35
N MET A 12 -13.73 1.43 1.07
CA MET A 12 -13.24 0.72 2.25
C MET A 12 -12.19 -0.34 1.87
N LEU A 13 -12.39 -1.03 0.74
CA LEU A 13 -11.46 -2.03 0.25
C LEU A 13 -10.16 -1.41 -0.28
N GLU A 14 -10.25 -0.30 -1.01
CA GLU A 14 -9.08 0.47 -1.45
C GLU A 14 -8.22 0.87 -0.24
N TRP A 15 -8.82 1.52 0.76
CA TRP A 15 -8.14 1.89 1.99
C TRP A 15 -7.53 0.68 2.71
N PHE A 16 -8.28 -0.43 2.82
CA PHE A 16 -7.79 -1.64 3.48
C PHE A 16 -6.58 -2.24 2.75
N CYS A 17 -6.62 -2.30 1.42
CA CYS A 17 -5.50 -2.77 0.60
C CYS A 17 -4.27 -1.87 0.77
N GLU A 18 -4.42 -0.54 0.83
CA GLU A 18 -3.33 0.38 1.12
C GLU A 18 -2.68 0.11 2.49
N GLN A 19 -3.50 -0.09 3.53
CA GLN A 19 -2.98 -0.40 4.88
C GLN A 19 -2.26 -1.74 4.92
N MET A 20 -2.79 -2.77 4.24
CA MET A 20 -2.13 -4.08 4.18
C MET A 20 -0.77 -4.01 3.50
N MET A 21 -0.66 -3.35 2.34
CA MET A 21 0.61 -3.20 1.63
C MET A 21 1.63 -2.43 2.48
N GLU A 22 1.21 -1.35 3.15
CA GLU A 22 2.09 -0.58 4.02
C GLU A 22 2.59 -1.38 5.24
N ALA A 23 1.75 -2.26 5.79
CA ALA A 23 2.11 -3.13 6.91
C ALA A 23 3.05 -4.28 6.52
N GLU A 24 3.00 -4.76 5.27
CA GLU A 24 3.85 -5.85 4.80
C GLU A 24 5.31 -5.41 4.59
N VAL A 25 5.54 -4.19 4.12
CA VAL A 25 6.88 -3.67 3.82
C VAL A 25 7.85 -3.68 5.01
N PRO A 26 7.52 -3.19 6.22
CA PRO A 26 8.45 -3.22 7.35
C PRO A 26 8.82 -4.65 7.76
N ILE A 27 7.87 -5.59 7.66
CA ILE A 27 8.11 -7.02 7.91
C ILE A 27 9.14 -7.57 6.93
N LYS A 28 9.03 -7.21 5.64
CA LYS A 28 9.98 -7.63 4.60
C LYS A 28 11.35 -6.96 4.74
N LEU A 29 11.39 -5.72 5.22
CA LEU A 29 12.61 -4.92 5.37
C LEU A 29 13.34 -5.13 6.69
N ASN A 30 12.70 -5.81 7.67
CA ASN A 30 13.14 -5.91 9.07
C ASN A 30 13.47 -4.53 9.69
N ALA A 31 12.72 -3.50 9.27
CA ALA A 31 12.92 -2.14 9.72
C ALA A 31 11.70 -1.28 9.41
N ASP A 32 11.32 -0.43 10.36
CA ASP A 32 10.26 0.54 10.16
C ASP A 32 10.68 1.69 9.24
N LYS A 33 9.68 2.47 8.81
CA LYS A 33 9.88 3.66 7.97
C LYS A 33 10.80 4.64 8.67
N SER A 34 11.94 4.92 8.04
CA SER A 34 12.97 5.84 8.54
C SER A 34 13.71 5.39 9.82
N GLU A 35 13.48 4.17 10.29
CA GLU A 35 14.24 3.61 11.41
C GLU A 35 15.70 3.35 11.00
N ARG A 36 16.64 3.41 11.95
CA ARG A 36 17.99 2.88 11.72
C ARG A 36 18.08 1.51 12.36
N SER A 37 18.22 0.48 11.53
CA SER A 37 18.37 -0.92 11.94
C SER A 37 19.57 -1.50 11.22
N ASP A 38 20.47 -2.14 11.96
CA ASP A 38 21.64 -2.83 11.42
C ASP A 38 21.27 -4.10 10.66
N GLY A 39 20.06 -4.64 10.88
CA GLY A 39 19.51 -5.81 10.21
C GLY A 39 18.64 -5.51 8.98
N ARG A 40 18.62 -4.26 8.50
CA ARG A 40 17.80 -3.84 7.36
C ARG A 40 18.24 -4.54 6.08
N SER A 41 17.30 -5.18 5.38
CA SER A 41 17.58 -5.89 4.13
C SER A 41 17.63 -4.98 2.90
N SER A 42 16.78 -3.95 2.83
CA SER A 42 16.69 -3.03 1.69
C SER A 42 16.04 -1.69 2.04
N TYR A 43 15.85 -0.81 1.05
CA TYR A 43 15.27 0.52 1.17
C TYR A 43 14.03 0.70 0.28
N ARG A 44 13.12 1.55 0.76
CA ARG A 44 11.94 1.99 0.01
C ARG A 44 12.35 2.97 -1.08
N TYR A 45 11.79 2.82 -2.28
CA TYR A 45 12.08 3.64 -3.46
C TYR A 45 10.80 4.13 -4.14
N GLY A 46 9.95 4.79 -3.35
CA GLY A 46 8.70 5.36 -3.84
C GLY A 46 7.60 4.31 -4.06
N TYR A 47 6.66 4.65 -4.94
CA TYR A 47 5.45 3.88 -5.17
C TYR A 47 5.28 3.59 -6.67
N CYS A 48 4.69 2.44 -6.98
CA CYS A 48 4.31 2.06 -8.34
C CYS A 48 2.80 1.95 -8.43
N PRO A 49 2.15 2.61 -9.40
CA PRO A 49 0.73 2.40 -9.62
C PRO A 49 0.48 0.97 -10.10
N ILE A 50 -0.46 0.29 -9.45
CA ILE A 50 -1.01 -1.01 -9.85
C ILE A 50 -2.50 -0.82 -10.07
N ARG A 51 -3.00 -1.40 -11.17
CA ARG A 51 -4.43 -1.51 -11.44
C ARG A 51 -4.89 -2.89 -11.01
N LEU A 52 -5.92 -2.95 -10.15
CA LEU A 52 -6.60 -4.18 -9.80
C LEU A 52 -8.05 -4.12 -10.29
N ASP A 53 -8.40 -5.06 -11.16
CA ASP A 53 -9.76 -5.25 -11.63
C ASP A 53 -10.43 -6.33 -10.75
N ILE A 54 -11.36 -5.92 -9.90
CA ILE A 54 -12.12 -6.78 -8.99
C ILE A 54 -13.61 -6.76 -9.36
N ARG A 55 -14.39 -7.70 -8.80
CA ARG A 55 -15.85 -7.76 -9.07
C ARG A 55 -16.61 -6.49 -8.69
N LEU A 56 -16.13 -5.78 -7.67
CA LEU A 56 -16.73 -4.54 -7.18
C LEU A 56 -16.32 -3.31 -8.02
N GLY A 57 -15.38 -3.44 -8.94
CA GLY A 57 -14.88 -2.35 -9.77
C GLY A 57 -13.39 -2.43 -10.03
N THR A 58 -12.83 -1.37 -10.60
CA THR A 58 -11.39 -1.21 -10.76
C THR A 58 -10.87 -0.26 -9.70
N ILE A 59 -9.80 -0.63 -9.00
CA ILE A 59 -9.07 0.27 -8.11
C ILE A 59 -7.65 0.48 -8.60
N TYR A 60 -7.09 1.66 -8.30
CA TYR A 60 -5.71 2.01 -8.58
C TYR A 60 -4.96 2.11 -7.26
N LEU A 61 -4.11 1.12 -6.99
CA LEU A 61 -3.31 1.05 -5.78
C LEU A 61 -1.92 1.64 -6.01
N MET A 62 -1.35 2.25 -4.97
CA MET A 62 0.02 2.71 -4.95
C MET A 62 0.89 1.71 -4.18
N ASP A 63 1.51 0.79 -4.91
CA ASP A 63 2.31 -0.29 -4.32
C ASP A 63 3.71 0.22 -3.92
N PRO A 64 4.11 0.15 -2.64
CA PRO A 64 5.43 0.57 -2.18
C PRO A 64 6.56 -0.27 -2.78
N LYS A 65 7.44 0.38 -3.55
CA LYS A 65 8.61 -0.26 -4.14
C LYS A 65 9.74 -0.42 -3.12
N VAL A 66 10.32 -1.61 -3.10
CA VAL A 66 11.52 -1.96 -2.33
C VAL A 66 12.66 -2.29 -3.31
N ARG A 67 13.89 -1.87 -2.99
CA ARG A 67 15.07 -2.10 -3.84
C ARG A 67 15.65 -3.50 -3.75
#